data_AF-A0A7Z9K7S9-F1
#
_entry.id   AF-A0A7Z9K7S9-F1
#
_cell.length_a   1.000
_cell.length_b   1.000
_cell.length_c   1.000
_cell.angle_alpha   90.00
_cell.angle_beta   90.00
_cell.angle_gamma   90.00
#
_symmetry.space_group_name_H-M   'P 1'
#
loop_
_entity.id
_entity.type
_entity.pdbx_description
1 polymer ?
#
loop_
_entity_poly.entity_id
_entity_poly.type
_entity_poly.pdbx_seq_one_letter_code
_entity_poly.pdbx_strand_id
1 'polypeptide(L)'
;MTNNPHIPMSPDELPQQRIHEVVELPDRPEPFDCHVGYGAVPADAIPMSEPRNPTYLAQVEWAWSPMHNKLDAYYLHRGRTHWSLWTRYWDDNWGQWEWVAAACVGKKGVSMHQAAVYLLMEIWKYEVVVCDLDEFHWINETEYLSVAELRAIGRAVWN
;
A
#
# COMPACT_ATOMS: atom_id res chain seq x y z
N MET A 1 -14.43 -1.13 -13.94
CA MET A 1 -13.03 -1.16 -14.37
C MET A 1 -12.22 -0.65 -13.21
N THR A 2 -11.20 -1.39 -12.78
CA THR A 2 -10.31 -0.93 -11.70
C THR A 2 -9.43 0.17 -12.29
N ASN A 3 -9.45 1.36 -11.67
CA ASN A 3 -8.72 2.52 -12.20
C ASN A 3 -7.23 2.19 -12.25
N ASN A 4 -6.57 2.45 -13.38
CA ASN A 4 -5.12 2.31 -13.45
C ASN A 4 -4.50 3.45 -12.63
N PRO A 5 -3.46 3.17 -11.84
CA PRO A 5 -2.74 4.21 -11.14
C PRO A 5 -2.16 5.20 -12.17
N HIS A 6 -2.30 6.49 -11.89
CA HIS A 6 -1.77 7.57 -12.73
C HIS A 6 -0.32 7.82 -12.32
N ILE A 7 0.60 7.86 -13.28
CA ILE A 7 1.99 8.20 -13.00
C ILE A 7 2.14 9.71 -13.26
N PRO A 8 2.46 10.51 -12.22
CA PRO A 8 2.67 11.94 -12.38
C PRO A 8 3.86 12.19 -13.31
N MET A 9 3.67 13.02 -14.35
CA MET A 9 4.73 13.36 -15.30
C MET A 9 5.32 14.76 -15.06
N SER A 10 4.78 15.50 -14.08
CA SER A 10 5.25 16.83 -13.71
C SER A 10 5.08 17.11 -12.20
N PRO A 11 5.87 18.03 -11.62
CA PRO A 11 5.75 18.36 -10.19
C PRO A 11 4.37 18.88 -9.76
N ASP A 12 3.63 19.51 -10.68
CA ASP A 12 2.31 20.09 -10.39
C ASP A 12 1.21 19.02 -10.31
N GLU A 13 1.47 17.80 -10.78
CA GLU A 13 0.58 16.64 -10.65
C GLU A 13 0.74 15.93 -9.30
N LEU A 14 1.84 16.19 -8.58
CA LEU A 14 2.07 15.57 -7.27
C LEU A 14 1.19 16.22 -6.18
N PRO A 15 0.68 15.42 -5.22
CA PRO A 15 0.04 16.00 -4.05
C PRO A 15 1.04 16.84 -3.24
N GLN A 16 0.55 17.92 -2.63
CA GLN A 16 1.37 18.75 -1.74
C GLN A 16 1.86 17.92 -0.56
N GLN A 17 3.17 17.69 -0.51
CA GLN A 17 3.80 16.79 0.45
C GLN A 17 5.00 17.38 1.19
N ARG A 18 5.44 18.59 0.81
CA ARG A 18 6.54 19.31 1.48
C ARG A 18 6.15 19.80 2.87
N ILE A 19 4.91 20.29 3.00
CA ILE A 19 4.31 20.70 4.27
C ILE A 19 3.02 19.91 4.40
N HIS A 20 2.93 19.09 5.43
CA HIS A 20 1.76 18.27 5.73
C HIS A 20 1.51 18.29 7.24
N GLU A 21 0.26 18.06 7.62
CA GLU A 21 -0.11 17.91 9.02
C GLU A 21 0.54 16.67 9.63
N VAL A 22 1.04 16.79 10.86
CA VAL A 22 1.51 15.63 11.62
C VAL A 22 0.30 15.04 12.33
N VAL A 23 -0.16 13.89 11.85
CA VAL A 23 -1.32 13.18 12.40
C VAL A 23 -0.89 11.97 13.22
N GLU A 24 -1.73 11.64 14.21
CA GLU A 24 -1.68 10.35 14.90
C GLU A 24 -2.38 9.28 14.05
N LEU A 25 -1.82 8.07 14.04
CA LEU A 25 -2.45 6.93 13.39
C LEU A 25 -3.60 6.39 14.27
N PRO A 26 -4.65 5.77 13.69
CA PRO A 26 -5.70 5.16 14.48
C PRO A 26 -5.13 4.08 15.40
N ASP A 27 -5.74 3.86 16.57
CA ASP A 27 -5.32 2.79 17.47
C ASP A 27 -5.24 1.43 16.76
N ARG A 28 -4.16 0.70 17.03
CA ARG A 28 -3.98 -0.65 16.49
C ARG A 28 -5.06 -1.56 17.08
N PRO A 29 -5.84 -2.28 16.25
CA PRO A 29 -6.77 -3.27 16.77
C PRO A 29 -6.03 -4.34 17.58
N GLU A 30 -6.63 -4.81 18.67
CA GLU A 30 -6.11 -5.94 19.44
C GLU A 30 -7.18 -7.05 19.52
N PRO A 31 -6.90 -8.25 18.97
CA PRO A 31 -5.70 -8.64 18.20
C PRO A 31 -5.68 -8.09 16.75
N PHE A 32 -4.49 -7.97 16.17
CA PHE A 32 -4.28 -7.70 14.73
C PHE A 32 -3.42 -8.81 14.11
N ASP A 33 -4.01 -10.00 13.98
CA ASP A 33 -3.34 -11.18 13.44
C ASP A 33 -3.38 -11.15 11.90
N CYS A 34 -2.42 -10.44 11.30
CA CYS A 34 -2.31 -10.34 9.84
C CYS A 34 -1.33 -11.36 9.25
N HIS A 35 -1.61 -11.78 8.01
CA HIS A 35 -0.65 -12.45 7.15
C HIS A 35 -0.02 -11.41 6.22
N VAL A 36 1.31 -11.41 6.10
CA VAL A 36 2.07 -10.44 5.31
C VAL A 36 3.13 -11.13 4.48
N GLY A 37 3.33 -10.65 3.26
CA GLY A 37 4.33 -11.13 2.30
C GLY A 37 3.70 -11.64 1.01
N TYR A 38 4.40 -11.42 -0.10
CA TYR A 38 3.99 -11.89 -1.41
C TYR A 38 3.97 -13.43 -1.46
N GLY A 39 2.79 -13.99 -1.72
CA GLY A 39 2.55 -15.45 -1.67
C GLY A 39 2.28 -16.02 -0.28
N ALA A 40 2.31 -15.21 0.78
CA ALA A 40 1.98 -15.62 2.15
C ALA A 40 0.49 -15.46 2.51
N VAL A 41 -0.26 -14.71 1.69
CA VAL A 41 -1.70 -14.46 1.89
C VAL A 41 -2.50 -15.74 1.62
N PRO A 42 -3.31 -16.23 2.59
CA PRO A 42 -4.13 -17.43 2.41
C PRO A 42 -5.11 -17.30 1.23
N ALA A 43 -5.26 -18.36 0.45
CA ALA A 43 -6.10 -18.37 -0.75
C ALA A 43 -7.59 -18.08 -0.47
N ASP A 44 -8.07 -18.34 0.75
CA ASP A 44 -9.45 -18.04 1.17
C ASP A 44 -9.63 -16.59 1.66
N ALA A 45 -8.54 -15.84 1.84
CA ALA A 45 -8.56 -14.42 2.20
C ALA A 45 -8.59 -13.47 0.99
N ILE A 46 -8.38 -14.01 -0.22
CA ILE A 46 -8.32 -13.26 -1.48
C ILE A 46 -9.20 -13.88 -2.56
N PRO A 47 -9.71 -13.08 -3.53
CA PRO A 47 -10.26 -13.63 -4.76
C PRO A 47 -9.24 -14.47 -5.55
N MET A 48 -9.73 -15.39 -6.38
CA MET A 48 -8.88 -16.21 -7.27
C MET A 48 -8.16 -15.42 -8.38
N SER A 49 -8.56 -14.16 -8.60
CA SER A 49 -8.04 -13.26 -9.63
C SER A 49 -7.84 -11.87 -9.02
N GLU A 50 -7.53 -10.87 -9.84
CA GLU A 50 -7.52 -9.46 -9.42
C GLU A 50 -8.76 -9.07 -8.61
N PRO A 51 -8.61 -8.18 -7.62
CA PRO A 51 -9.73 -7.75 -6.79
C PRO A 51 -10.75 -6.96 -7.63
N ARG A 52 -12.03 -7.27 -7.44
CA ARG A 52 -13.13 -6.50 -8.04
C ARG A 52 -13.49 -5.31 -7.14
N ASN A 53 -13.51 -4.11 -7.72
CA ASN A 53 -13.82 -2.85 -7.04
C ASN A 53 -13.05 -2.65 -5.71
N PRO A 54 -11.72 -2.80 -5.68
CA PRO A 54 -10.96 -2.44 -4.50
C PRO A 54 -11.00 -0.93 -4.26
N THR A 55 -10.79 -0.51 -3.02
CA THR A 55 -10.54 0.89 -2.70
C THR A 55 -9.08 1.21 -2.98
N TYR A 56 -8.83 2.21 -3.82
CA TYR A 56 -7.49 2.74 -4.01
C TYR A 56 -7.02 3.49 -2.77
N LEU A 57 -5.83 3.16 -2.28
CA LEU A 57 -5.27 3.77 -1.07
C LEU A 57 -4.40 4.97 -1.44
N ALA A 58 -3.33 4.68 -2.17
CA ALA A 58 -2.28 5.61 -2.55
C ALA A 58 -1.30 4.96 -3.54
N GLN A 59 -0.38 5.76 -4.08
CA GLN A 59 0.78 5.31 -4.82
C GLN A 59 2.03 6.02 -4.30
N VAL A 60 3.12 5.27 -4.16
CA VAL A 60 4.41 5.81 -3.73
C VAL A 60 5.52 5.30 -4.63
N GLU A 61 6.63 6.05 -4.65
CA GLU A 61 7.76 5.77 -5.53
C GLU A 61 9.08 5.83 -4.76
N TRP A 62 9.94 4.87 -5.09
CA TRP A 62 11.35 4.87 -4.76
C TRP A 62 12.14 5.17 -6.03
N ALA A 63 12.92 6.26 -6.04
CA ALA A 63 13.62 6.74 -7.23
C ALA A 63 15.12 6.89 -6.96
N TRP A 64 15.83 5.75 -6.86
CA TRP A 64 17.26 5.74 -6.56
C TRP A 64 18.12 6.24 -7.73
N SER A 65 17.70 5.97 -8.97
CA SER A 65 18.31 6.52 -10.19
C SER A 65 17.33 6.42 -11.38
N PRO A 66 17.60 7.08 -12.53
CA PRO A 66 16.75 6.97 -13.71
C PRO A 66 16.50 5.55 -14.24
N MET A 67 17.38 4.59 -13.91
CA MET A 67 17.23 3.17 -14.29
C MET A 67 17.03 2.25 -13.08
N HIS A 68 16.79 2.81 -11.90
CA HIS A 68 16.58 2.03 -10.68
C HIS A 68 15.52 2.72 -9.83
N ASN A 69 14.28 2.30 -10.03
CA ASN A 69 13.11 2.80 -9.31
C ASN A 69 12.12 1.66 -9.01
N LYS A 70 11.24 1.89 -8.04
CA LYS A 70 10.09 1.03 -7.72
C LYS A 70 8.87 1.90 -7.61
N LEU A 71 7.77 1.46 -8.22
CA LEU A 71 6.50 2.15 -8.24
C LEU A 71 5.38 1.21 -7.81
N ASP A 72 4.82 1.48 -6.63
CA ASP A 72 3.78 0.65 -6.05
C ASP A 72 2.51 1.46 -5.81
N ALA A 73 1.40 0.91 -6.29
CA ALA A 73 0.07 1.42 -6.05
C ALA A 73 -0.69 0.44 -5.16
N TYR A 74 -1.28 0.93 -4.07
CA TYR A 74 -1.88 0.08 -3.04
C TYR A 74 -3.40 0.14 -3.07
N TYR A 75 -4.01 -1.02 -2.91
CA TYR A 75 -5.45 -1.20 -2.99
C TYR A 75 -5.94 -2.08 -1.85
N LEU A 76 -7.07 -1.72 -1.24
CA LEU A 76 -7.71 -2.50 -0.20
C LEU A 76 -8.98 -3.17 -0.74
N HIS A 77 -9.04 -4.49 -0.65
CA HIS A 77 -10.21 -5.26 -1.00
C HIS A 77 -10.97 -5.70 0.24
N ARG A 78 -12.29 -5.50 0.22
CA ARG A 78 -13.22 -6.00 1.25
C ARG A 78 -13.74 -7.37 0.87
N GLY A 79 -13.10 -8.42 1.38
CA GLY A 79 -13.55 -9.79 1.23
C GLY A 79 -14.75 -10.15 2.14
N ARG A 80 -15.16 -11.42 2.05
CA ARG A 80 -16.24 -11.95 2.90
C ARG A 80 -15.85 -11.98 4.37
N THR A 81 -14.61 -12.36 4.68
CA THR A 81 -14.09 -12.55 6.05
C THR A 81 -12.83 -11.72 6.32
N HIS A 82 -12.15 -11.24 5.29
CA HIS A 82 -10.87 -10.55 5.40
C HIS A 82 -10.89 -9.18 4.72
N TRP A 83 -10.02 -8.31 5.21
CA TRP A 83 -9.45 -7.23 4.43
C TRP A 83 -8.18 -7.75 3.78
N SER A 84 -8.01 -7.54 2.48
CA SER A 84 -6.77 -7.89 1.77
C SER A 84 -6.16 -6.67 1.09
N LEU A 85 -4.88 -6.44 1.36
CA LEU A 85 -4.05 -5.44 0.71
C LEU A 85 -3.46 -6.05 -0.55
N TRP A 86 -3.60 -5.31 -1.64
CA TRP A 86 -3.06 -5.65 -2.94
C TRP A 86 -2.09 -4.56 -3.37
N THR A 87 -0.93 -4.99 -3.87
CA THR A 87 -0.01 -4.12 -4.60
C THR A 87 -0.31 -4.27 -6.08
N ARG A 88 -0.39 -3.13 -6.76
CA ARG A 88 -0.34 -3.05 -8.21
C ARG A 88 0.96 -2.38 -8.58
N TYR A 89 1.86 -3.15 -9.20
CA TYR A 89 3.22 -2.70 -9.52
C TYR A 89 3.43 -2.73 -11.03
N TRP A 90 4.36 -1.90 -11.51
CA TRP A 90 4.77 -1.93 -12.91
C TRP A 90 5.84 -3.01 -13.11
N ASP A 91 5.53 -4.03 -13.89
CA ASP A 91 6.50 -5.03 -14.33
C ASP A 91 7.21 -4.49 -15.57
N ASP A 92 8.46 -4.07 -15.40
CA ASP A 92 9.28 -3.51 -16.45
C ASP A 92 9.80 -4.56 -17.45
N ASN A 93 9.89 -5.83 -17.04
CA ASN A 93 10.27 -6.93 -17.93
C ASN A 93 9.18 -7.17 -19.00
N TRP A 94 7.91 -6.98 -18.62
CA TRP A 94 6.77 -7.20 -19.49
C TRP A 94 6.07 -5.91 -19.96
N GLY A 95 6.45 -4.75 -19.40
CA GLY A 95 5.89 -3.45 -19.73
C GLY A 95 4.41 -3.33 -19.38
N GLN A 96 3.97 -3.91 -18.27
CA GLN A 96 2.57 -3.94 -17.87
C GLN A 96 2.36 -3.83 -16.36
N TRP A 97 1.15 -3.43 -15.97
CA TRP A 97 0.73 -3.44 -14.57
C TRP A 97 0.33 -4.85 -14.14
N GLU A 98 0.90 -5.30 -13.03
CA GLU A 98 0.59 -6.60 -12.41
C GLU A 98 -0.08 -6.42 -11.05
N TRP A 99 -0.83 -7.44 -10.63
CA TRP A 99 -1.49 -7.49 -9.33
C TRP A 99 -0.86 -8.57 -8.46
N VAL A 100 -0.57 -8.22 -7.20
CA VAL A 100 -0.13 -9.19 -6.21
C VAL A 100 -0.79 -8.93 -4.85
N ALA A 101 -1.29 -9.98 -4.21
CA ALA A 101 -1.77 -9.91 -2.85
C ALA A 101 -0.57 -9.81 -1.89
N ALA A 102 -0.56 -8.76 -1.08
CA ALA A 102 0.58 -8.41 -0.23
C ALA A 102 0.34 -8.76 1.24
N ALA A 103 -0.87 -8.55 1.73
CA ALA A 103 -1.22 -8.84 3.11
C ALA A 103 -2.73 -9.06 3.30
N CYS A 104 -3.14 -9.66 4.42
CA CYS A 104 -4.54 -9.69 4.83
C CYS A 104 -4.72 -9.76 6.35
N VAL A 105 -5.89 -9.34 6.83
CA VAL A 105 -6.32 -9.49 8.23
C VAL A 105 -7.80 -9.85 8.30
N GLY A 106 -8.19 -10.59 9.35
CA GLY A 106 -9.59 -10.85 9.63
C GLY A 106 -10.38 -9.55 9.82
N LYS A 107 -11.53 -9.41 9.17
CA LYS A 107 -12.27 -8.13 9.15
C LYS A 107 -13.05 -7.83 10.44
N LYS A 108 -13.25 -8.83 11.29
CA LYS A 108 -14.12 -8.70 12.48
C LYS A 108 -13.42 -7.81 13.51
N GLY A 109 -14.06 -6.69 13.87
CA GLY A 109 -13.47 -5.72 14.81
C GLY A 109 -12.39 -4.83 14.20
N VAL A 110 -12.11 -4.96 12.90
CA VAL A 110 -11.10 -4.16 12.19
C VAL A 110 -11.82 -3.25 11.20
N SER A 111 -11.76 -1.94 11.43
CA SER A 111 -12.29 -0.96 10.48
C SER A 111 -11.50 -0.97 9.17
N MET A 112 -12.11 -0.45 8.10
CA MET A 112 -11.41 -0.27 6.83
C MET A 112 -10.17 0.62 6.97
N HIS A 113 -10.28 1.67 7.78
CA HIS A 113 -9.20 2.62 8.03
C HIS A 113 -8.02 1.97 8.75
N GLN A 114 -8.29 1.23 9.83
CA GLN A 114 -7.27 0.43 10.52
C GLN A 114 -6.66 -0.62 9.58
N ALA A 115 -7.46 -1.31 8.76
CA ALA A 115 -6.93 -2.28 7.80
C ALA A 115 -6.01 -1.62 6.76
N ALA A 116 -6.39 -0.46 6.20
CA ALA A 116 -5.57 0.28 5.24
C ALA A 116 -4.24 0.70 5.86
N VAL A 117 -4.28 1.31 7.05
CA VAL A 117 -3.09 1.80 7.77
C VAL A 117 -2.17 0.65 8.14
N TYR A 118 -2.69 -0.35 8.85
CA TYR A 118 -1.84 -1.38 9.44
C TYR A 118 -1.41 -2.45 8.44
N LEU A 119 -2.22 -2.83 7.45
CA LEU A 119 -1.70 -3.73 6.41
C LEU A 119 -0.60 -3.07 5.57
N LEU A 120 -0.73 -1.78 5.25
CA LEU A 120 0.30 -1.04 4.52
C LEU A 120 1.59 -0.91 5.36
N MET A 121 1.45 -0.61 6.65
CA MET A 121 2.57 -0.59 7.58
C MET A 121 3.31 -1.93 7.64
N GLU A 122 2.56 -3.04 7.77
CA GLU A 122 3.16 -4.37 7.90
C GLU A 122 3.83 -4.82 6.61
N ILE A 123 3.28 -4.54 5.42
CA ILE A 123 3.97 -4.88 4.16
C ILE A 123 5.27 -4.09 3.99
N TRP A 124 5.29 -2.80 4.32
CA TRP A 124 6.54 -2.04 4.25
C TRP A 124 7.57 -2.56 5.25
N LYS A 125 7.18 -2.85 6.50
CA LYS A 125 8.08 -3.50 7.47
C LYS A 125 8.64 -4.83 6.96
N TYR A 126 7.80 -5.63 6.32
CA TYR A 126 8.23 -6.86 5.67
C TYR A 126 9.27 -6.57 4.57
N GLU A 127 9.00 -5.63 3.67
CA GLU A 127 9.92 -5.25 2.59
C GLU A 127 11.24 -4.64 3.09
N VAL A 128 11.23 -3.89 4.21
CA VAL A 128 12.47 -3.46 4.87
C VAL A 128 13.33 -4.68 5.23
N VAL A 129 12.73 -5.71 5.82
CA VAL A 129 13.46 -6.91 6.25
C VAL A 129 13.92 -7.77 5.07
N VAL A 130 13.09 -7.95 4.05
CA VAL A 130 13.39 -8.89 2.96
C VAL A 130 14.15 -8.28 1.78
N CYS A 131 14.03 -6.97 1.57
CA CYS A 131 14.60 -6.27 0.43
C CYS A 131 15.56 -5.12 0.83
N ASP A 132 15.76 -4.86 2.13
CA ASP A 132 16.51 -3.69 2.61
C ASP A 132 15.92 -2.37 2.07
N LEU A 133 14.58 -2.31 1.99
CA LEU A 133 13.85 -1.18 1.40
C LEU A 133 13.97 0.07 2.30
N ASP A 134 14.43 1.18 1.73
CA ASP A 134 14.47 2.49 2.38
C ASP A 134 13.10 3.20 2.36
N GLU A 135 13.01 4.37 2.99
CA GLU A 135 11.79 5.18 2.93
C GLU A 135 11.51 5.63 1.50
N PHE A 136 10.23 5.61 1.10
CA PHE A 136 9.81 6.10 -0.21
C PHE A 136 10.20 7.58 -0.41
N HIS A 137 10.55 7.91 -1.65
CA HIS A 137 11.00 9.26 -2.00
C HIS A 137 9.82 10.19 -2.29
N TRP A 138 8.77 9.65 -2.93
CA TRP A 138 7.62 10.42 -3.39
C TRP A 138 6.29 9.73 -3.08
N ILE A 139 5.29 10.52 -2.72
CA ILE A 139 3.88 10.13 -2.77
C ILE A 139 3.33 10.67 -4.09
N ASN A 140 2.96 9.76 -4.98
CA ASN A 140 2.55 10.09 -6.34
C ASN A 140 1.05 10.38 -6.41
N GLU A 141 0.25 9.61 -5.69
CA GLU A 141 -1.19 9.78 -5.61
C GLU A 141 -1.73 9.40 -4.23
N THR A 142 -2.87 9.99 -3.87
CA THR A 142 -3.61 9.70 -2.65
C THR A 142 -5.10 9.65 -2.96
N GLU A 143 -5.82 8.66 -2.45
CA GLU A 143 -7.29 8.64 -2.53
C GLU A 143 -7.91 8.35 -1.16
N TYR A 144 -7.69 7.17 -0.61
CA TYR A 144 -8.21 6.83 0.72
C TYR A 144 -7.25 7.22 1.86
N LEU A 145 -5.94 7.07 1.65
CA LEU A 145 -4.93 7.49 2.62
C LEU A 145 -4.38 8.85 2.20
N SER A 146 -4.40 9.80 3.12
CA SER A 146 -3.84 11.14 2.90
C SER A 146 -2.31 11.12 2.94
N VAL A 147 -1.71 12.19 2.42
CA VAL A 147 -0.26 12.43 2.54
C VAL A 147 0.20 12.37 4.00
N ALA A 148 -0.57 12.97 4.92
CA ALA A 148 -0.25 13.02 6.33
C ALA A 148 -0.18 11.62 6.95
N GLU A 149 -1.13 10.75 6.59
CA GLU A 149 -1.18 9.36 7.05
C GLU A 149 -0.06 8.52 6.44
N LEU A 150 0.20 8.65 5.14
CA LEU A 150 1.31 7.92 4.49
C LEU A 150 2.66 8.29 5.14
N ARG A 151 2.87 9.57 5.44
CA ARG A 151 4.05 10.04 6.17
C ARG A 151 4.06 9.53 7.61
N ALA A 152 2.91 9.44 8.28
CA ALA A 152 2.81 8.86 9.62
C ALA A 152 3.11 7.36 9.64
N ILE A 153 2.61 6.60 8.66
CA ILE A 153 2.95 5.20 8.46
C ILE A 153 4.45 5.07 8.19
N GLY A 154 5.01 5.86 7.27
CA GLY A 154 6.43 5.81 6.96
C GLY A 154 7.32 6.06 8.18
N ARG A 155 6.97 7.05 9.01
CA ARG A 155 7.68 7.27 10.28
C ARG A 155 7.65 6.05 11.20
N ALA A 156 6.56 5.29 11.23
CA ALA A 156 6.44 4.09 12.06
C ALA A 156 7.14 2.84 11.47
N VAL A 157 7.63 2.93 10.23
CA VAL A 157 8.36 1.85 9.54
C VAL A 157 9.86 2.10 9.60
N TRP A 158 10.32 3.32 9.29
CA TRP A 158 11.74 3.61 9.06
C TRP A 158 12.43 4.45 10.16
N ASN A 159 11.70 4.96 11.17
CA ASN A 159 12.30 5.63 12.35
C ASN A 159 12.12 4.79 13.62
#